data_AF-A0A3C1SCT2-F1
#
_entry.id   AF-A0A3C1SCT2-F1
#
_cell.length_a   1.000
_cell.length_b   1.000
_cell.length_c   1.000
_cell.angle_alpha   90.00
_cell.angle_beta   90.00
_cell.angle_gamma   90.00
#
_symmetry.space_group_name_H-M   'P 1'
#
loop_
_entity.id
_entity.type
_entity.pdbx_description
1 polymer ?
#
loop_
_entity_poly.entity_id
_entity_poly.type
_entity_poly.pdbx_seq_one_letter_code
_entity_poly.pdbx_strand_id
1 'polypeptide(L)'
;MYKDVKLLKAGTIAIADLSITADSASAFQTRTYWNFPAVHTPERPQAVEEIRHLLADAVRSHLMSDVPVGVFLSSGLDSTAIAALCA
;
A
#
# COMPACT_ATOMS: atom_id res chain seq x y z
N MET A 1 0.43 22.49 -12.82
CA MET A 1 0.88 21.17 -13.33
C MET A 1 2.35 21.33 -13.71
N TYR A 2 3.26 20.58 -13.10
CA TYR A 2 4.69 20.67 -13.42
C TYR A 2 4.97 19.97 -14.76
N LYS A 3 5.75 20.60 -15.65
CA LYS A 3 5.98 20.10 -17.02
C LYS A 3 6.82 18.81 -17.07
N ASP A 4 7.80 18.68 -16.18
CA ASP A 4 8.80 17.62 -16.25
C ASP A 4 8.70 16.62 -15.08
N VAL A 5 7.59 16.67 -14.33
CA VAL A 5 7.31 15.74 -13.23
C VAL A 5 6.26 14.75 -13.68
N LYS A 6 6.63 13.47 -13.69
CA LYS A 6 5.74 12.36 -14.05
C LYS A 6 5.54 11.43 -12.87
N LEU A 7 4.32 10.95 -12.70
CA LEU A 7 3.97 9.98 -11.66
C LEU A 7 4.37 8.58 -12.12
N LEU A 8 5.07 7.83 -11.27
CA LEU A 8 5.29 6.40 -11.46
C LEU A 8 4.03 5.65 -11.04
N LYS A 9 3.54 4.75 -11.90
CA LYS A 9 2.37 3.93 -11.59
C LYS A 9 2.64 3.04 -10.36
N ALA A 10 1.65 2.87 -9.49
CA ALA A 10 1.74 1.93 -8.38
C ALA A 10 2.09 0.50 -8.87
N GLY A 11 2.84 -0.24 -8.04
CA GLY A 11 3.29 -1.60 -8.38
C GLY A 11 4.29 -1.68 -9.55
N THR A 12 4.89 -0.56 -9.95
CA THR A 12 5.86 -0.47 -11.06
C THR A 12 7.21 -0.01 -10.54
N ILE A 13 8.29 -0.57 -11.10
CA ILE A 13 9.64 -0.05 -10.95
C ILE A 13 10.08 0.65 -12.24
N ALA A 14 10.89 1.70 -12.12
CA ALA A 14 11.59 2.35 -13.23
C ALA A 14 13.09 2.14 -13.08
N ILE A 15 13.76 1.73 -14.15
CA ILE A 15 15.21 1.52 -14.23
C ILE A 15 15.76 2.61 -15.13
N ALA A 16 16.67 3.42 -14.60
CA ALA A 16 17.33 4.49 -15.33
C ALA A 16 18.67 4.02 -15.90
N ASP A 17 18.92 4.27 -17.19
CA ASP A 17 20.25 4.18 -17.77
C ASP A 17 20.92 5.55 -17.73
N LEU A 18 21.89 5.69 -16.84
CA LEU A 18 22.63 6.94 -16.62
C LEU A 18 23.67 7.24 -17.71
N SER A 19 23.92 6.31 -18.64
CA SER A 19 24.80 6.55 -19.79
C SER A 19 24.12 7.38 -20.89
N ILE A 20 22.79 7.51 -20.83
CA ILE A 20 21.99 8.27 -21.78
C ILE A 20 21.76 9.68 -21.24
N THR A 21 22.01 10.71 -22.05
CA THR A 21 21.76 12.11 -21.69
C THR A 21 20.28 12.32 -21.30
N ALA A 22 20.09 12.98 -20.14
CA ALA A 22 18.85 13.05 -19.36
C ALA A 22 17.60 13.62 -20.08
N ASP A 23 17.77 14.24 -21.25
CA ASP A 23 16.67 14.84 -22.02
C ASP A 23 15.87 13.85 -22.87
N SER A 24 16.26 12.56 -22.87
CA SER A 24 15.56 11.53 -23.64
C SER A 24 14.66 10.69 -22.74
N ALA A 25 13.38 10.61 -23.09
CA ALA A 25 12.42 9.72 -22.43
C ALA A 25 12.84 8.23 -22.48
N SER A 26 13.84 7.89 -23.31
CA SER A 26 14.46 6.57 -23.39
C SER A 26 15.40 6.23 -22.23
N ALA A 27 15.71 7.18 -21.35
CA ALA A 27 16.56 6.93 -20.20
C ALA A 27 15.90 6.00 -19.16
N PHE A 28 14.58 5.81 -19.21
CA PHE A 28 13.86 4.99 -18.22
C PHE A 28 13.12 3.81 -18.87
N GLN A 29 13.35 2.61 -18.33
CA GLN A 29 12.55 1.41 -18.62
C GLN A 29 11.66 1.09 -17.42
N THR A 30 10.36 0.91 -17.64
CA THR A 30 9.42 0.58 -16.56
C THR A 30 8.92 -0.86 -16.66
N ARG A 31 8.79 -1.56 -15.54
CA ARG A 31 8.09 -2.86 -15.46
C ARG A 31 7.21 -2.95 -14.22
N THR A 32 6.03 -3.54 -14.40
CA THR A 32 5.14 -3.89 -13.28
C THR A 32 5.74 -5.08 -12.53
N TYR A 33 5.98 -4.94 -11.23
CA TYR A 33 6.49 -6.02 -10.39
C TYR A 33 5.42 -6.61 -9.47
N TRP A 34 4.31 -5.88 -9.27
CA TRP A 34 3.20 -6.33 -8.43
C TRP A 34 1.87 -5.87 -9.00
N ASN A 35 0.86 -6.73 -8.88
CA ASN A 35 -0.53 -6.41 -9.18
C ASN A 35 -1.43 -7.18 -8.22
N PHE A 36 -2.69 -6.78 -8.10
CA PHE A 36 -3.65 -7.48 -7.25
C PHE A 36 -3.78 -8.95 -7.70
N PRO A 37 -3.66 -9.92 -6.77
CA PRO A 37 -3.94 -11.31 -7.07
C PRO A 37 -5.44 -11.49 -7.39
N ALA A 38 -5.78 -12.63 -8.00
CA ALA A 38 -7.17 -13.01 -8.17
C ALA A 38 -7.87 -13.10 -6.80
N VAL A 39 -9.07 -12.50 -6.70
CA VAL A 39 -9.84 -12.49 -5.47
C VAL A 39 -10.61 -13.81 -5.36
N HIS A 40 -10.43 -14.50 -4.25
CA HIS A 40 -11.30 -15.60 -3.83
C HIS A 40 -12.35 -15.06 -2.86
N THR A 41 -13.60 -15.47 -3.03
CA THR A 41 -14.71 -15.07 -2.15
C THR A 41 -15.12 -16.28 -1.31
N PRO A 42 -14.60 -16.42 -0.08
CA PRO A 42 -14.98 -17.51 0.81
C PRO A 42 -16.42 -17.33 1.31
N GLU A 43 -16.98 -18.39 1.91
CA GLU A 43 -18.29 -18.31 2.54
C GLU A 43 -18.30 -17.29 3.69
N ARG A 44 -19.44 -16.64 3.94
CA ARG A 44 -19.52 -15.51 4.87
C ARG A 44 -18.87 -15.77 6.25
N PRO A 45 -19.07 -16.92 6.93
CA PRO A 45 -18.43 -17.17 8.22
C PRO A 45 -16.91 -17.22 8.13
N GLN A 46 -16.36 -17.80 7.06
CA GLN A 46 -14.93 -17.88 6.80
C GLN A 46 -14.37 -16.49 6.47
N ALA A 47 -15.07 -15.72 5.63
CA ALA A 47 -14.68 -14.35 5.28
C ALA A 47 -14.58 -13.45 6.52
N VAL A 48 -15.53 -13.57 7.46
CA VAL A 48 -15.53 -12.79 8.71
C VAL A 48 -14.30 -13.11 9.56
N GLU A 49 -13.94 -14.40 9.68
CA GLU A 49 -12.76 -14.80 10.43
C GLU A 49 -11.46 -14.34 9.75
N GLU A 50 -11.37 -14.55 8.44
CA GLU A 50 -10.21 -14.19 7.65
C GLU A 50 -9.96 -12.68 7.65
N ILE A 51 -11.02 -11.86 7.48
CA ILE A 51 -10.90 -10.40 7.55
C ILE A 51 -10.41 -9.96 8.93
N ARG A 52 -10.93 -10.56 10.01
CA ARG A 52 -10.47 -10.20 11.36
C ARG A 52 -9.00 -10.50 11.54
N HIS A 53 -8.56 -11.69 11.11
CA HIS A 53 -7.17 -12.11 11.19
C HIS A 53 -6.26 -11.21 10.37
N LEU A 54 -6.56 -11.02 9.08
CA LEU A 54 -5.76 -10.21 8.16
C LEU A 54 -5.70 -8.74 8.58
N LEU A 55 -6.81 -8.18 9.07
CA LEU A 55 -6.85 -6.80 9.54
C LEU A 55 -6.03 -6.62 10.82
N ALA A 56 -6.13 -7.56 11.78
CA ALA A 56 -5.33 -7.52 13.00
C ALA A 56 -3.82 -7.62 12.70
N ASP A 57 -3.43 -8.50 11.77
CA ASP A 57 -2.04 -8.65 11.36
C ASP A 57 -1.52 -7.42 10.61
N ALA A 58 -2.33 -6.87 9.70
CA ALA A 58 -2.01 -5.64 8.99
C ALA A 58 -1.79 -4.49 9.99
N VAL A 59 -2.70 -4.29 10.95
CA VAL A 59 -2.54 -3.26 12.00
C VAL A 59 -1.28 -3.51 12.82
N ARG A 60 -1.08 -4.74 13.34
CA ARG A 60 0.09 -5.09 14.16
C ARG A 60 1.42 -4.80 13.46
N SER A 61 1.53 -5.12 12.16
CA SER A 61 2.75 -4.84 11.37
C SER A 61 3.08 -3.34 11.25
N HIS A 62 2.09 -2.46 11.39
CA HIS A 62 2.26 -1.00 11.33
C HIS A 62 2.45 -0.35 12.71
N LEU A 63 2.43 -1.11 13.81
CA LEU A 63 2.67 -0.61 15.16
C LEU A 63 4.15 -0.63 15.57
N MET A 64 5.04 -1.18 14.74
CA MET A 64 6.48 -1.17 15.00
C MET A 64 7.06 0.25 14.79
N SER A 65 7.32 0.96 15.88
CA SER A 65 7.81 2.33 15.88
C SER A 65 8.68 2.62 17.10
N ASP A 66 9.76 3.37 16.91
CA ASP A 66 10.64 3.86 17.99
C ASP A 66 10.09 5.12 18.67
N VAL A 67 8.96 5.64 18.19
CA VAL A 67 8.24 6.79 18.73
C VAL A 67 6.78 6.42 19.03
N PRO A 68 6.09 7.14 19.94
CA PRO A 68 4.69 6.90 20.23
C PRO A 68 3.83 6.93 18.95
N VAL A 69 2.97 5.93 18.81
CA VAL A 69 2.04 5.82 17.68
C VAL A 69 0.71 6.47 18.07
N GLY A 70 0.16 7.30 17.17
CA GLY A 70 -1.19 7.85 17.27
C GLY A 70 -2.13 7.21 16.26
N VAL A 71 -3.43 7.25 16.54
CA VAL A 71 -4.48 6.82 15.60
C VAL A 71 -5.46 7.96 15.35
N PHE A 72 -5.79 8.20 14.08
CA PHE A 72 -6.87 9.13 13.72
C PHE A 72 -8.21 8.47 14.02
N LEU A 73 -8.91 8.98 15.02
CA LEU A 73 -10.21 8.47 15.42
C LEU A 73 -11.33 9.39 14.92
N SER A 74 -12.29 8.79 14.23
CA SER A 74 -13.58 9.39 13.90
C SER A 74 -14.70 8.50 14.45
N SER A 75 -15.96 8.91 14.30
CA SER A 75 -17.11 8.06 14.64
C SER A 75 -17.42 6.96 13.59
N GLY A 76 -16.55 6.79 12.58
CA GLY A 76 -16.71 5.78 11.53
C GLY A 76 -16.30 4.37 11.99
N LEU A 77 -16.92 3.36 11.39
CA LEU A 77 -16.63 1.95 11.66
C LEU A 77 -15.16 1.60 11.39
N ASP A 78 -14.61 2.06 10.27
CA ASP A 78 -13.26 1.71 9.83
C ASP A 78 -12.19 2.25 10.79
N SER A 79 -12.26 3.55 11.11
CA SER A 79 -11.33 4.15 12.07
C SER A 79 -11.47 3.56 13.47
N THR A 80 -12.69 3.20 13.87
CA THR A 80 -12.92 2.57 15.18
C THR A 80 -12.36 1.14 15.20
N ALA A 81 -12.50 0.38 14.11
CA ALA A 81 -11.95 -0.97 14.00
C ALA A 81 -10.42 -0.95 14.05
N ILE A 82 -9.77 -0.02 13.32
CA ILE A 82 -8.32 0.16 13.39
C ILE A 82 -7.90 0.57 14.81
N ALA A 83 -8.55 1.59 15.39
CA ALA A 83 -8.22 2.06 16.73
C ALA A 83 -8.37 0.97 17.80
N ALA A 84 -9.40 0.13 17.70
CA ALA A 84 -9.61 -1.00 18.60
C ALA A 84 -8.52 -2.08 18.47
N LEU A 85 -7.97 -2.28 17.27
CA LEU A 85 -6.88 -3.24 17.02
C LEU A 85 -5.48 -2.68 17.37
N CYS A 86 -5.36 -1.36 17.53
CA CYS A 86 -4.14 -0.72 18.03
C CYS A 86 -3.97 -0.83 19.56
N ALA A 87 -5.02 -1.22 20.28
CA ALA A 87 -5.09 -1.23 21.74
C ALA A 87 -4.53 -2.51 22.39
#